data_AF-A0A2V9BAN5-F1
#
_entry.id   AF-A0A2V9BAN5-F1
#
_cell.length_a   1.000
_cell.length_b   1.000
_cell.length_c   1.000
_cell.angle_alpha   90.00
_cell.angle_beta   90.00
_cell.angle_gamma   90.00
#
_symmetry.space_group_name_H-M   'P 1'
#
loop_
_entity.id
_entity.type
_entity.pdbx_description
1 polymer ?
#
loop_
_entity_poly.entity_id
_entity_poly.type
_entity_poly.pdbx_seq_one_letter_code
_entity_poly.pdbx_strand_id
1 'polypeptide(L)'
;SDSAHGYVAWGGPPPIGPLDGSVVPCTAAGSLPFLPRDAIRVLQNLRVKFEEKAWKRYGFVDAFNPLTDWYDPDVIGLDLGISLVMAENARSGFVWETFMKNEEARRGMERAGFHAVQSQTRPTAIEHVRAMWNEEEVQVG
;
A
#
# COMPACT_ATOMS: atom_id res chain seq x y z
N SER A 1 5.75 2.28 12.17
CA SER A 1 5.95 0.83 12.11
C SER A 1 7.12 0.50 13.01
N ASP A 2 7.21 -0.73 13.42
CA ASP A 2 8.19 -1.14 14.42
C ASP A 2 9.61 -1.20 13.83
N SER A 3 10.55 -1.36 14.75
CA SER A 3 11.98 -1.46 14.55
C SER A 3 12.54 -2.42 15.60
N ALA A 4 13.79 -2.85 15.44
CA ALA A 4 14.49 -3.62 16.45
C ALA A 4 14.57 -2.93 17.84
N HIS A 5 14.28 -1.63 17.92
CA HIS A 5 14.39 -0.80 19.13
C HIS A 5 13.05 -0.17 19.57
N GLY A 6 11.92 -0.68 19.06
CA GLY A 6 10.58 -0.15 19.34
C GLY A 6 9.98 0.56 18.14
N TYR A 7 9.13 1.57 18.35
CA TYR A 7 8.40 2.21 17.25
C TYR A 7 9.16 3.37 16.62
N VAL A 8 9.10 3.48 15.29
CA VAL A 8 9.66 4.60 14.53
C VAL A 8 8.64 5.14 13.52
N ALA A 9 8.57 6.47 13.43
CA ALA A 9 7.92 7.16 12.33
C ALA A 9 8.90 7.21 11.13
N TRP A 10 8.69 6.33 10.15
CA TRP A 10 9.61 6.14 9.03
C TRP A 10 9.31 7.10 7.86
N GLY A 11 10.34 7.81 7.39
CA GLY A 11 10.30 8.52 6.11
C GLY A 11 9.55 9.86 6.13
N GLY A 12 9.10 10.29 4.95
CA GLY A 12 8.41 11.58 4.75
C GLY A 12 9.28 12.68 4.11
N PRO A 13 8.65 13.78 3.63
CA PRO A 13 9.34 15.03 3.34
C PRO A 13 9.05 16.08 4.44
N PRO A 14 10.06 16.55 5.20
CA PRO A 14 11.46 16.10 5.20
C PRO A 14 11.62 14.68 5.77
N PRO A 15 12.75 13.99 5.53
CA PRO A 15 13.00 12.68 6.09
C PRO A 15 12.85 12.64 7.62
N ILE A 16 12.05 11.71 8.13
CA ILE A 16 11.85 11.44 9.56
C ILE A 16 12.37 10.03 9.89
N GLY A 17 12.92 9.88 11.10
CA GLY A 17 13.42 8.61 11.62
C GLY A 17 14.84 8.29 11.18
N PRO A 18 15.50 7.33 11.83
CA PRO A 18 16.82 6.85 11.43
C PRO A 18 16.66 5.97 10.18
N LEU A 19 16.81 6.52 8.97
CA LEU A 19 16.71 5.76 7.70
C LEU A 19 17.79 4.67 7.58
N ASP A 20 17.63 3.58 8.31
CA ASP A 20 18.64 2.58 8.65
C ASP A 20 18.57 1.32 7.76
N GLY A 21 17.76 1.36 6.72
CA GLY A 21 17.50 0.23 5.83
C GLY A 21 16.26 -0.59 6.19
N SER A 22 15.52 -0.22 7.23
CA SER A 22 14.22 -0.82 7.52
C SER A 22 13.23 -0.59 6.37
N VAL A 23 12.52 -1.66 6.02
CA VAL A 23 11.50 -1.71 4.97
C VAL A 23 10.15 -1.90 5.64
N VAL A 24 9.18 -1.07 5.24
CA VAL A 24 7.81 -1.08 5.75
C VAL A 24 6.84 -1.42 4.61
N PRO A 25 6.46 -2.69 4.42
CA PRO A 25 5.69 -3.13 3.25
C PRO A 25 4.35 -2.41 3.06
N CYS A 26 3.68 -2.04 4.16
CA CYS A 26 2.40 -1.32 4.11
C CYS A 26 2.50 0.03 3.39
N THR A 27 3.69 0.64 3.34
CA THR A 27 3.93 1.90 2.63
C THR A 27 3.74 1.74 1.12
N ALA A 28 4.28 0.65 0.54
CA ALA A 28 4.08 0.33 -0.86
C ALA A 28 2.64 -0.10 -1.13
N ALA A 29 2.07 -0.95 -0.28
CA ALA A 29 0.68 -1.41 -0.43
C ALA A 29 -0.35 -0.27 -0.32
N GLY A 30 -0.16 0.65 0.62
CA GLY A 30 -0.98 1.86 0.75
C GLY A 30 -0.89 2.79 -0.45
N SER A 31 0.17 2.66 -1.26
CA SER A 31 0.39 3.48 -2.45
C SER A 31 -0.20 2.89 -3.73
N LEU A 32 -0.80 1.69 -3.69
CA LEU A 32 -1.34 0.98 -4.86
C LEU A 32 -2.28 1.83 -5.73
N PRO A 33 -3.24 2.61 -5.20
CA PRO A 33 -4.13 3.43 -6.03
C PRO A 33 -3.45 4.64 -6.69
N PHE A 34 -2.25 5.02 -6.23
CA PHE A 34 -1.56 6.23 -6.67
C PHE A 34 -0.39 5.91 -7.60
N LEU A 35 0.39 4.87 -7.27
CA LEU A 35 1.61 4.43 -7.95
C LEU A 35 1.54 2.91 -8.22
N PRO A 36 0.52 2.41 -8.94
CA PRO A 36 0.22 0.98 -9.02
C PRO A 36 1.40 0.15 -9.55
N ARG A 37 2.05 0.60 -10.62
CA ARG A 37 3.14 -0.13 -11.25
C ARG A 37 4.32 -0.34 -10.30
N ASP A 38 4.77 0.75 -9.68
CA ASP A 38 5.95 0.72 -8.81
C ASP A 38 5.63 0.00 -7.49
N ALA A 39 4.44 0.24 -6.92
CA ALA A 39 3.98 -0.43 -5.71
C ALA A 39 3.88 -1.96 -5.90
N ILE A 40 3.25 -2.43 -6.99
CA ILE A 40 3.14 -3.86 -7.29
C ILE A 40 4.52 -4.47 -7.46
N ARG A 41 5.40 -3.82 -8.24
CA ARG A 41 6.77 -4.31 -8.46
C ARG A 41 7.55 -4.45 -7.15
N VAL A 42 7.42 -3.48 -6.24
CA VAL A 42 8.03 -3.56 -4.91
C VAL A 42 7.46 -4.75 -4.14
N LEU A 43 6.13 -4.85 -4.01
CA LEU A 43 5.49 -5.92 -3.23
C LEU A 43 5.82 -7.31 -3.76
N GLN A 44 5.79 -7.52 -5.08
CA GLN A 44 6.21 -8.77 -5.71
C GLN A 44 7.68 -9.07 -5.39
N ASN A 45 8.58 -8.08 -5.48
CA ASN A 45 9.98 -8.26 -5.14
C ASN A 45 10.16 -8.65 -3.67
N LEU A 46 9.45 -7.99 -2.75
CA LEU A 46 9.50 -8.32 -1.33
C LEU A 46 9.03 -9.76 -1.08
N ARG A 47 7.94 -10.18 -1.73
CA ARG A 47 7.39 -11.54 -1.59
C ARG A 47 8.35 -12.61 -2.09
N VAL A 48 8.96 -12.38 -3.26
CA VAL A 48 9.88 -13.33 -3.90
C VAL A 48 11.23 -13.38 -3.17
N LYS A 49 11.77 -12.23 -2.76
CA LYS A 49 13.13 -12.16 -2.21
C LYS A 49 13.23 -12.56 -0.75
N PHE A 50 12.21 -12.25 0.06
CA PHE A 50 12.23 -12.46 1.50
C PHE A 50 11.28 -13.57 1.96
N GLU A 51 10.50 -14.13 1.04
CA GLU A 51 9.69 -15.35 1.22
C GLU A 51 8.98 -15.42 2.57
N GLU A 52 9.12 -16.54 3.29
CA GLU A 52 8.50 -16.81 4.58
C GLU A 52 9.08 -15.95 5.72
N LYS A 53 10.18 -15.21 5.53
CA LYS A 53 10.69 -14.28 6.56
C LYS A 53 9.82 -13.03 6.63
N ALA A 54 9.50 -12.43 5.48
CA ALA A 54 8.68 -11.22 5.39
C ALA A 54 7.20 -11.50 5.16
N TRP A 55 6.81 -12.66 4.63
CA TRP A 55 5.42 -13.03 4.36
C TRP A 55 4.98 -14.18 5.29
N LYS A 56 3.98 -13.92 6.12
CA LYS A 56 3.46 -14.82 7.15
C LYS A 56 1.97 -15.09 6.95
N ARG A 57 1.33 -15.69 7.96
CA ARG A 57 -0.09 -16.05 7.98
C ARG A 57 -1.04 -14.93 7.52
N TYR A 58 -0.74 -13.68 7.87
CA TYR A 58 -1.60 -12.52 7.59
C TYR A 58 -1.06 -11.62 6.47
N GLY A 59 -0.07 -12.07 5.70
CA GLY A 59 0.59 -11.28 4.66
C GLY A 59 1.96 -10.77 5.13
N PHE A 60 2.35 -9.58 4.69
CA PHE A 60 3.63 -9.00 5.08
C PHE A 60 3.69 -8.70 6.59
N VAL A 61 4.86 -8.88 7.20
CA VAL A 61 5.19 -8.35 8.53
C VAL A 61 5.14 -6.81 8.53
N ASP A 62 4.97 -6.20 9.70
CA ASP A 62 4.86 -4.74 9.84
C ASP A 62 6.08 -4.00 9.26
N ALA A 63 7.27 -4.45 9.67
CA ALA A 63 8.55 -3.97 9.19
C ALA A 63 9.62 -5.07 9.24
N PHE A 64 10.68 -4.89 8.48
CA PHE A 64 11.89 -5.72 8.59
C PHE A 64 13.12 -4.96 8.12
N ASN A 65 14.30 -5.31 8.62
CA ASN A 65 15.57 -4.76 8.18
C ASN A 65 16.44 -5.87 7.59
N PRO A 66 16.59 -5.95 6.25
CA PRO A 66 17.38 -6.98 5.60
C PRO A 66 18.89 -6.83 5.81
N LEU A 67 19.37 -5.66 6.25
CA LEU A 67 20.79 -5.43 6.55
C LEU A 67 21.19 -6.05 7.90
N THR A 68 20.24 -6.20 8.82
CA THR A 68 20.46 -6.75 10.17
C THR A 68 19.78 -8.10 10.41
N ASP A 69 19.15 -8.66 9.37
CA ASP A 69 18.30 -9.87 9.42
C ASP A 69 17.20 -9.80 10.50
N TRP A 70 16.71 -8.60 10.82
CA TRP A 70 15.62 -8.40 11.77
C TRP A 70 14.27 -8.39 11.04
N TYR A 71 13.28 -9.10 11.56
CA TYR A 71 11.92 -9.15 11.03
C TYR A 71 10.95 -9.05 12.21
N ASP A 72 9.94 -8.22 12.05
CA ASP A 72 8.95 -8.04 13.09
C ASP A 72 8.15 -9.33 13.36
N PRO A 73 8.08 -9.83 14.60
CA PRO A 73 7.18 -10.94 14.95
C PRO A 73 5.70 -10.58 14.90
N ASP A 74 5.35 -9.30 14.96
CA ASP A 74 3.99 -8.81 15.09
C ASP A 74 3.35 -8.43 13.74
N VAL A 75 2.01 -8.36 13.77
CA VAL A 75 1.18 -7.87 12.66
C VAL A 75 0.30 -6.77 13.20
N ILE A 76 0.52 -5.54 12.73
CA ILE A 76 -0.24 -4.38 13.19
C ILE A 76 -1.48 -4.18 12.31
N GLY A 77 -2.65 -4.11 12.94
CA GLY A 77 -3.93 -3.97 12.22
C GLY A 77 -4.05 -2.68 11.41
N LEU A 78 -3.34 -1.61 11.77
CA LEU A 78 -3.25 -0.38 11.01
C LEU A 78 -2.56 -0.62 9.65
N ASP A 79 -1.39 -1.24 9.69
CA ASP A 79 -0.50 -1.47 8.54
C ASP A 79 -1.06 -2.57 7.61
N LEU A 80 -1.61 -3.65 8.19
CA LEU A 80 -2.37 -4.65 7.44
C LEU A 80 -3.65 -4.06 6.85
N GLY A 81 -4.39 -3.27 7.65
CA GLY A 81 -5.65 -2.66 7.25
C GLY A 81 -5.50 -1.76 6.04
N ILE A 82 -4.52 -0.85 6.05
CA ILE A 82 -4.27 0.04 4.91
C ILE A 82 -3.87 -0.75 3.66
N SER A 83 -3.06 -1.81 3.82
CA SER A 83 -2.64 -2.66 2.70
C SER A 83 -3.84 -3.31 2.01
N LEU A 84 -4.79 -3.84 2.79
CA LEU A 84 -5.99 -4.49 2.25
C LEU A 84 -6.94 -3.49 1.58
N VAL A 85 -7.28 -2.38 2.25
CA VAL A 85 -8.26 -1.43 1.71
C VAL A 85 -7.74 -0.70 0.48
N MET A 86 -6.43 -0.44 0.41
CA MET A 86 -5.83 0.23 -0.75
C MET A 86 -5.63 -0.72 -1.92
N ALA A 87 -5.36 -2.01 -1.68
CA ALA A 87 -5.41 -3.01 -2.73
C ALA A 87 -6.82 -3.11 -3.35
N GLU A 88 -7.88 -3.12 -2.51
CA GLU A 88 -9.25 -3.16 -3.03
C GLU A 88 -9.64 -1.86 -3.75
N ASN A 89 -9.26 -0.70 -3.23
CA ASN A 89 -9.48 0.56 -3.94
C ASN A 89 -8.75 0.63 -5.29
N ALA A 90 -7.53 0.11 -5.38
CA ALA A 90 -6.82 0.01 -6.66
C ALA A 90 -7.53 -0.96 -7.63
N ARG A 91 -8.13 -2.03 -7.12
CA ARG A 91 -8.78 -3.10 -7.90
C ARG A 91 -10.22 -2.81 -8.30
N SER A 92 -10.95 -1.96 -7.58
CA SER A 92 -12.38 -1.72 -7.85
C SER A 92 -12.88 -0.34 -7.44
N GLY A 93 -12.13 0.40 -6.61
CA GLY A 93 -12.63 1.61 -5.96
C GLY A 93 -13.65 1.36 -4.85
N PHE A 94 -13.95 0.09 -4.50
CA PHE A 94 -15.10 -0.28 -3.67
C PHE A 94 -15.16 0.44 -2.33
N VAL A 95 -14.04 0.58 -1.60
CA VAL A 95 -14.05 1.19 -0.27
C VAL A 95 -14.35 2.69 -0.37
N TRP A 96 -13.71 3.38 -1.30
CA TRP A 96 -13.97 4.80 -1.56
C TRP A 96 -15.41 5.05 -2.03
N GLU A 97 -15.89 4.28 -3.00
CA GLU A 97 -17.26 4.39 -3.51
C GLU A 97 -18.28 4.10 -2.42
N THR A 98 -18.04 3.08 -1.60
CA THR A 98 -18.92 2.72 -0.49
C THR A 98 -18.95 3.83 0.57
N PHE A 99 -17.80 4.38 0.94
CA PHE A 99 -17.74 5.49 1.90
C PHE A 99 -18.49 6.73 1.39
N MET A 100 -18.29 7.09 0.11
CA MET A 100 -18.88 8.30 -0.49
C MET A 100 -20.38 8.21 -0.78
N LYS A 101 -21.01 7.03 -0.66
CA LYS A 101 -22.48 6.88 -0.67
C LYS A 101 -23.14 7.56 0.54
N ASN A 102 -22.44 7.71 1.65
CA ASN A 102 -22.98 8.31 2.87
C ASN A 102 -23.19 9.82 2.68
N GLU A 103 -24.40 10.31 2.97
CA GLU A 103 -24.71 11.75 2.90
C GLU A 103 -23.83 12.56 3.85
N GLU A 104 -23.49 11.97 5.01
CA GLU A 104 -22.76 12.67 6.07
C GLU A 104 -21.30 12.90 5.69
N ALA A 105 -20.70 11.93 5.00
CA ALA A 105 -19.38 12.08 4.41
C ALA A 105 -19.37 13.18 3.35
N ARG A 106 -20.33 13.18 2.42
CA ARG A 106 -20.44 14.20 1.37
C ARG A 106 -20.63 15.60 1.96
N ARG A 107 -21.54 15.74 2.91
CA ARG A 107 -21.78 17.01 3.62
C ARG A 107 -20.56 17.47 4.42
N GLY A 108 -19.83 16.54 5.03
CA GLY A 108 -18.57 16.84 5.74
C GLY A 108 -17.52 17.41 4.79
N MET A 109 -17.32 16.78 3.64
CA MET A 109 -16.40 17.25 2.59
C MET A 109 -16.79 18.64 2.08
N GLU A 110 -18.07 18.86 1.78
CA GLU A 110 -18.59 20.16 1.32
C GLU A 110 -18.34 21.27 2.35
N ARG A 111 -18.68 21.01 3.63
CA ARG A 111 -18.48 21.99 4.72
C ARG A 111 -17.02 22.32 4.98
N ALA A 112 -16.11 21.38 4.69
CA ALA A 112 -14.66 21.60 4.75
C ALA A 112 -14.11 22.32 3.51
N GLY A 113 -14.96 22.68 2.53
CA GLY A 113 -14.56 23.40 1.32
C GLY A 113 -13.97 22.50 0.23
N PHE A 114 -14.12 21.17 0.34
CA PHE A 114 -13.73 20.28 -0.76
C PHE A 114 -14.77 20.31 -1.87
N HIS A 115 -14.29 20.28 -3.11
CA HIS A 115 -15.13 20.20 -4.29
C HIS A 115 -14.87 18.88 -5.00
N ALA A 116 -15.94 18.21 -5.43
CA ALA A 116 -15.83 17.04 -6.27
C ALA A 116 -15.17 17.45 -7.59
N VAL A 117 -14.01 16.87 -7.87
CA VAL A 117 -13.39 16.99 -9.19
C VAL A 117 -13.99 15.89 -10.05
N GLN A 118 -14.50 16.22 -11.23
CA GLN A 118 -14.85 15.18 -12.19
C GLN A 118 -13.58 14.35 -12.43
N SER A 119 -13.66 13.05 -12.15
CA SER A 119 -12.63 12.11 -12.57
C SER A 119 -12.49 12.29 -14.08
N GLN A 120 -11.41 12.96 -14.52
CA GLN A 120 -10.95 12.77 -15.88
C GLN A 120 -10.82 11.27 -16.01
N THR A 121 -11.45 10.68 -17.04
CA THR A 121 -11.35 9.25 -17.38
C THR A 121 -9.89 8.90 -17.66
N ARG A 122 -9.09 8.83 -16.61
CA ARG A 122 -7.85 8.08 -16.58
C ARG A 122 -8.31 6.63 -16.60
N PRO A 123 -7.65 5.76 -17.37
CA PRO A 123 -7.88 4.34 -17.22
C PRO A 123 -7.82 4.05 -15.73
N THR A 124 -8.87 3.41 -15.22
CA THR A 124 -8.92 3.00 -13.82
C THR A 124 -7.61 2.32 -13.47
N ALA A 125 -7.15 2.40 -12.22
CA ALA A 125 -5.96 1.67 -11.79
C ALA A 125 -6.05 0.18 -12.22
N ILE A 126 -7.27 -0.35 -12.31
CA ILE A 126 -7.65 -1.65 -12.87
C ILE A 126 -7.28 -1.83 -14.34
N GLU A 127 -7.57 -0.88 -15.23
CA GLU A 127 -7.23 -0.99 -16.65
C GLU A 127 -5.72 -0.98 -16.85
N HIS A 128 -4.99 -0.16 -16.07
CA HIS A 128 -3.53 -0.21 -16.05
C HIS A 128 -2.99 -1.52 -15.45
N VAL A 129 -3.56 -1.99 -14.33
CA VAL A 129 -3.15 -3.25 -13.69
C VAL A 129 -3.47 -4.45 -14.56
N ARG A 130 -4.61 -4.47 -15.27
CA ARG A 130 -4.97 -5.52 -16.23
C ARG A 130 -4.06 -5.50 -17.46
N ALA A 131 -3.76 -4.32 -18.01
CA ALA A 131 -2.80 -4.20 -19.09
C ALA A 131 -1.42 -4.72 -18.68
N MET A 132 -0.96 -4.38 -17.46
CA MET A 132 0.29 -4.88 -16.91
C MET A 132 0.30 -6.40 -16.67
N TRP A 133 -0.78 -6.96 -16.09
CA TRP A 133 -0.88 -8.39 -15.82
C TRP A 133 -0.85 -9.20 -17.12
N ASN A 134 -1.49 -8.69 -18.16
CA ASN A 134 -1.50 -9.31 -19.49
C ASN A 134 -0.13 -9.17 -20.21
N GLU A 135 0.62 -8.09 -19.97
CA GLU A 135 1.97 -7.91 -20.54
C GLU A 135 3.02 -8.81 -19.86
N GLU A 136 2.92 -9.05 -18.55
CA GLU A 136 3.81 -9.97 -17.84
C GLU A 136 3.58 -11.42 -18.28
N GLU A 137 2.33 -11.90 -18.44
CA GLU A 137 2.04 -13.27 -18.92
C GLU A 137 2.61 -13.56 -20.34
N VAL A 138 2.75 -12.53 -21.19
CA VAL A 138 3.36 -12.67 -22.53
C VAL A 138 4.89 -12.75 -22.48
N GLN A 139 5.52 -12.27 -21.41
CA GLN A 139 6.98 -12.30 -21.24
C GLN A 139 7.50 -13.54 -20.49
N VAL A 140 6.62 -14.29 -19.81
CA VAL A 140 6.99 -15.53 -19.09
C VAL A 140 6.50 -16.82 -19.78
N GLY A 141 5.87 -16.70 -20.96
CA GLY A 141 5.38 -17.80 -21.79
C GLY A 141 6.36 -18.26 -22.86
#